data_AF-A0A1Z3N488-F1
#
_entry.id   AF-A0A1Z3N488-F1
#
_cell.length_a   1.000
_cell.length_b   1.000
_cell.length_c   1.000
_cell.angle_alpha   90.00
_cell.angle_beta   90.00
_cell.angle_gamma   90.00
#
_symmetry.space_group_name_H-M   'P 1'
#
loop_
_entity.id
_entity.type
_entity.pdbx_description
1 polymer ?
#
loop_
_entity_poly.entity_id
_entity_poly.type
_entity_poly.pdbx_seq_one_letter_code
_entity_poly.pdbx_strand_id
1 'polypeptide(L)'
;MKWKAFTAFAATSLIAAWAHAKAPTTKAEFCEMAHKPAAMRALLADTENQLSFTNRGGLGDAGVCWWHSMFTRNANYLTIYRPEEPRPNRNEVRQIIMDISANRGVVEIPGFKNLSEFSYAHRNEIQQALEEGQIVDGGLMFGWVRGVTGNHSIPAAEMKKRMDELYVEVSKGIIPYQMLQIEGITAHAWLVVDMKRTANGYILTVHDSNYKGTYNVVYSDGMTQLSDYQAVPYTSRNMMDYASYETALKNFCKRGFTAKDLRASRSKR
;
A
#
# COMPACT_ATOMS: atom_id res chain seq x y z
N MET A 1 -54.73 -21.29 22.70
CA MET A 1 -53.97 -20.09 22.29
C MET A 1 -52.64 -20.07 23.03
N LYS A 2 -51.51 -20.28 22.34
CA LYS A 2 -50.16 -20.10 22.89
C LYS A 2 -49.42 -19.14 21.98
N TRP A 3 -49.21 -17.92 22.44
CA TRP A 3 -48.40 -16.92 21.74
C TRP A 3 -46.93 -17.22 22.00
N LYS A 4 -46.15 -17.45 20.93
CA LYS A 4 -44.69 -17.51 21.00
C LYS A 4 -44.15 -16.10 20.80
N ALA A 5 -43.48 -15.57 21.81
CA ALA A 5 -42.76 -14.31 21.71
C ALA A 5 -41.55 -14.48 20.80
N PHE A 6 -41.49 -13.70 19.72
CA PHE A 6 -40.29 -13.53 18.90
C PHE A 6 -39.42 -12.46 19.57
N THR A 7 -38.29 -12.87 20.15
CA THR A 7 -37.22 -11.95 20.53
C THR A 7 -36.44 -11.55 19.28
N ALA A 8 -36.65 -10.32 18.81
CA ALA A 8 -35.82 -9.71 17.79
C ALA A 8 -34.44 -9.40 18.39
N PHE A 9 -33.41 -10.12 17.95
CA PHE A 9 -32.02 -9.71 18.16
C PHE A 9 -31.74 -8.50 17.27
N ALA A 10 -31.74 -7.31 17.86
CA ALA A 10 -31.17 -6.13 17.21
C ALA A 10 -29.66 -6.34 17.09
N ALA A 11 -29.19 -6.68 15.89
CA ALA A 11 -27.78 -6.65 15.56
C ALA A 11 -27.33 -5.18 15.57
N THR A 12 -26.82 -4.71 16.71
CA THR A 12 -26.13 -3.42 16.80
C THR A 12 -24.83 -3.54 16.02
N SER A 13 -24.84 -3.09 14.77
CA SER A 13 -23.63 -2.84 13.99
C SER A 13 -22.80 -1.79 14.74
N LEU A 14 -21.80 -2.24 15.49
CA LEU A 14 -20.75 -1.37 16.01
C LEU A 14 -19.98 -0.85 14.79
N ILE A 15 -20.37 0.32 14.30
CA ILE A 15 -19.51 1.14 13.44
C ILE A 15 -18.36 1.56 14.36
N ALA A 16 -17.27 0.79 14.34
CA ALA A 16 -16.02 1.22 14.94
C ALA A 16 -15.63 2.52 14.23
N ALA A 17 -15.81 3.66 14.89
CA ALA A 17 -15.24 4.91 14.44
C ALA A 17 -13.73 4.71 14.41
N TRP A 18 -13.17 4.60 13.20
CA TRP A 18 -11.74 4.61 13.02
C TRP A 18 -11.29 6.00 13.41
N ALA A 19 -10.59 6.13 14.54
CA ALA A 19 -9.89 7.36 14.86
C ALA A 19 -8.97 7.68 13.67
N HIS A 20 -9.05 8.91 13.15
CA HIS A 20 -8.18 9.37 12.08
C HIS A 20 -6.72 9.10 12.46
N ALA A 21 -6.05 8.30 11.64
CA ALA A 21 -4.69 7.91 11.90
C ALA A 21 -3.78 9.03 11.42
N LYS A 22 -3.25 9.80 12.37
CA LYS A 22 -2.35 10.91 12.07
C LYS A 22 -0.99 10.38 11.61
N ALA A 23 -0.48 10.92 10.50
CA ALA A 23 0.89 10.67 10.08
C ALA A 23 1.91 11.11 11.15
N PRO A 24 3.03 10.40 11.31
CA PRO A 24 4.03 10.74 12.30
C PRO A 24 4.72 12.06 11.93
N THR A 25 4.82 12.95 12.91
CA THR A 25 5.47 14.27 12.78
C THR A 25 6.79 14.36 13.52
N THR A 26 7.08 13.38 14.37
CA THR A 26 8.34 13.25 15.11
C THR A 26 8.96 11.87 14.97
N LYS A 27 10.26 11.77 15.25
CA LYS A 27 10.97 10.49 15.31
C LYS A 27 10.35 9.53 16.33
N ALA A 28 9.94 10.04 17.49
CA ALA A 28 9.34 9.21 18.55
C ALA A 28 8.01 8.60 18.09
N GLU A 29 7.12 9.43 17.54
CA GLU A 29 5.84 8.99 16.96
C GLU A 29 6.05 7.94 15.86
N PHE A 30 6.98 8.21 14.94
CA PHE A 30 7.30 7.28 13.85
C PHE A 30 7.77 5.91 14.38
N CYS A 31 8.74 5.91 15.28
CA CYS A 31 9.32 4.68 15.83
C CYS A 31 8.32 3.90 16.70
N GLU A 32 7.43 4.59 17.41
CA GLU A 32 6.35 3.94 18.16
C GLU A 32 5.33 3.28 17.21
N MET A 33 4.90 4.01 16.18
CA MET A 33 3.92 3.54 15.20
C MET A 33 4.44 2.37 14.37
N ALA A 34 5.70 2.40 13.96
CA ALA A 34 6.30 1.40 13.08
C ALA A 34 6.35 -0.01 13.69
N HIS A 35 6.22 -0.14 15.01
CA HIS A 35 6.16 -1.44 15.70
C HIS A 35 4.72 -1.89 16.00
N LYS A 36 3.70 -1.15 15.53
CA LYS A 36 2.28 -1.42 15.79
C LYS A 36 1.55 -1.67 14.47
N PRO A 37 1.39 -2.94 14.04
CA PRO A 37 0.65 -3.28 12.82
C PRO A 37 -0.72 -2.60 12.70
N ALA A 38 -1.50 -2.56 13.77
CA ALA A 38 -2.81 -1.93 13.78
C ALA A 38 -2.74 -0.42 13.45
N ALA A 39 -1.71 0.28 13.93
CA ALA A 39 -1.51 1.69 13.64
C ALA A 39 -1.15 1.92 12.17
N MET A 40 -0.29 1.07 11.60
CA MET A 40 0.07 1.14 10.17
C MET A 40 -1.13 0.84 9.26
N ARG A 41 -1.97 -0.14 9.63
CA ARG A 41 -3.22 -0.43 8.91
C ARG A 41 -4.20 0.75 8.95
N ALA A 42 -4.37 1.35 10.14
CA ALA A 42 -5.21 2.53 10.29
C ALA A 42 -4.69 3.72 9.48
N LEU A 43 -3.35 3.91 9.45
CA LEU A 43 -2.71 4.96 8.65
C LEU A 43 -3.06 4.82 7.17
N LEU A 44 -2.85 3.64 6.58
CA LEU A 44 -3.15 3.37 5.16
C LEU A 44 -4.64 3.38 4.82
N ALA A 45 -5.50 3.07 5.78
CA ALA A 45 -6.95 3.15 5.60
C ALA A 45 -7.46 4.59 5.57
N ASP A 46 -6.73 5.53 6.20
CA ASP A 46 -7.09 6.94 6.22
C ASP A 46 -6.73 7.61 4.88
N THR A 47 -7.73 8.23 4.25
CA THR A 47 -7.57 8.94 2.97
C THR A 47 -6.58 10.10 3.03
N GLU A 48 -6.30 10.66 4.21
CA GLU A 48 -5.27 11.69 4.39
C GLU A 48 -3.85 11.18 4.17
N ASN A 49 -3.63 9.87 4.34
CA ASN A 49 -2.33 9.23 4.13
C ASN A 49 -2.27 8.46 2.80
N GLN A 50 -3.20 8.72 1.88
CA GLN A 50 -3.19 8.19 0.53
C GLN A 50 -2.76 9.27 -0.47
N LEU A 51 -2.35 8.86 -1.67
CA LEU A 51 -2.12 9.82 -2.76
C LEU A 51 -3.40 10.60 -3.05
N SER A 52 -3.29 11.91 -3.19
CA SER A 52 -4.41 12.83 -3.42
C SER A 52 -5.08 12.65 -4.79
N PHE A 53 -4.47 11.88 -5.69
CA PHE A 53 -4.99 11.55 -7.00
C PHE A 53 -5.07 10.04 -7.22
N THR A 54 -6.04 9.63 -8.04
CA THR A 54 -6.16 8.25 -8.52
C THR A 54 -5.19 8.00 -9.65
N ASN A 55 -4.90 6.73 -9.87
CA ASN A 55 -4.08 6.24 -10.97
C ASN A 55 -4.58 6.76 -12.34
N ARG A 56 -3.62 7.18 -13.17
CA ARG A 56 -3.81 7.66 -14.55
C ARG A 56 -2.50 7.55 -15.34
N GLY A 57 -2.55 7.76 -16.65
CA GLY A 57 -1.37 7.81 -17.52
C GLY A 57 -0.76 6.44 -17.79
N GLY A 58 0.56 6.37 -17.92
CA GLY A 58 1.30 5.13 -18.18
C GLY A 58 1.33 4.70 -19.65
N LEU A 59 2.05 3.61 -19.93
CA LEU A 59 2.24 3.09 -21.28
C LEU A 59 0.90 2.70 -21.92
N GLY A 60 0.50 3.41 -22.99
CA GLY A 60 -0.78 3.18 -23.67
C GLY A 60 -2.00 3.51 -22.82
N ASP A 61 -1.88 4.45 -21.87
CA ASP A 61 -2.92 4.83 -20.90
C ASP A 61 -3.42 3.68 -20.00
N ALA A 62 -2.63 2.60 -19.88
CA ALA A 62 -2.96 1.45 -19.03
C ALA A 62 -2.82 1.74 -17.52
N GLY A 63 -2.36 2.92 -17.14
CA GLY A 63 -2.08 3.33 -15.77
C GLY A 63 -0.69 2.95 -15.28
N VAL A 64 -0.37 3.44 -14.08
CA VAL A 64 0.82 3.13 -13.28
C VAL A 64 0.42 2.49 -11.94
N CYS A 65 -0.66 1.71 -11.93
CA CYS A 65 -1.34 1.18 -10.74
C CYS A 65 -0.38 0.52 -9.74
N TRP A 66 0.60 -0.21 -10.28
CA TRP A 66 1.68 -0.81 -9.52
C TRP A 66 2.51 0.23 -8.79
N TRP A 67 3.12 1.18 -9.51
CA TRP A 67 3.99 2.19 -8.92
C TRP A 67 3.21 3.10 -7.98
N HIS A 68 1.94 3.38 -8.29
CA HIS A 68 1.04 4.13 -7.41
C HIS A 68 0.83 3.42 -6.06
N SER A 69 0.53 2.11 -6.10
CA SER A 69 0.39 1.28 -4.90
C SER A 69 1.71 1.19 -4.12
N MET A 70 2.83 0.97 -4.80
CA MET A 70 4.15 0.94 -4.17
C MET A 70 4.50 2.28 -3.52
N PHE A 71 4.33 3.40 -4.23
CA PHE A 71 4.63 4.72 -3.71
C PHE A 71 3.80 5.03 -2.46
N THR A 72 2.49 4.75 -2.51
CA THR A 72 1.59 4.92 -1.36
C THR A 72 2.04 4.08 -0.16
N ARG A 73 2.38 2.81 -0.38
CA ARG A 73 2.91 1.93 0.66
C ARG A 73 4.23 2.45 1.21
N ASN A 74 5.21 2.74 0.35
CA ASN A 74 6.53 3.22 0.75
C ASN A 74 6.40 4.49 1.60
N ALA A 75 5.55 5.44 1.17
CA ALA A 75 5.30 6.65 1.91
C ALA A 75 4.75 6.36 3.32
N ASN A 76 3.74 5.51 3.45
CA ASN A 76 3.17 5.16 4.75
C ASN A 76 4.17 4.46 5.68
N TYR A 77 5.06 3.62 5.14
CA TYR A 77 6.06 2.91 5.93
C TYR A 77 7.28 3.77 6.32
N LEU A 78 7.65 4.78 5.52
CA LEU A 78 8.96 5.41 5.61
C LEU A 78 8.94 6.93 5.76
N THR A 79 7.79 7.58 5.85
CA THR A 79 7.76 9.05 5.89
C THR A 79 7.50 9.62 7.28
N ILE A 80 8.11 10.77 7.55
CA ILE A 80 7.82 11.66 8.67
C ILE A 80 7.54 13.03 8.10
N TYR A 81 6.47 13.66 8.55
CA TYR A 81 6.00 14.93 8.06
C TYR A 81 6.42 16.07 9.00
N ARG A 82 7.02 17.14 8.47
CA ARG A 82 7.51 18.29 9.26
C ARG A 82 6.71 19.55 8.89
N PRO A 83 5.43 19.67 9.30
CA PRO A 83 4.56 20.76 8.86
C PRO A 83 5.05 22.16 9.26
N GLU A 84 5.87 22.26 10.29
CA GLU A 84 6.52 23.47 10.79
C GLU A 84 7.71 23.93 9.94
N GLU A 85 8.29 23.03 9.13
CA GLU A 85 9.44 23.36 8.30
C GLU A 85 9.04 24.03 6.98
N PRO A 86 9.90 24.85 6.36
CA PRO A 86 9.63 25.45 5.06
C PRO A 86 9.41 24.37 3.99
N ARG A 87 8.44 24.60 3.09
CA ARG A 87 8.20 23.69 1.96
C ARG A 87 9.46 23.53 1.09
N PRO A 88 9.73 22.31 0.59
CA PRO A 88 10.91 22.03 -0.21
C PRO A 88 10.83 22.76 -1.55
N ASN A 89 11.99 23.16 -2.06
CA ASN A 89 12.09 23.62 -3.45
C ASN A 89 11.97 22.44 -4.44
N ARG A 90 11.88 22.75 -5.73
CA ARG A 90 11.66 21.74 -6.78
C ARG A 90 12.69 20.61 -6.80
N ASN A 91 13.97 20.91 -6.54
CA ASN A 91 15.02 19.88 -6.53
C ASN A 91 14.90 18.96 -5.31
N GLU A 92 14.53 19.53 -4.16
CA GLU A 92 14.26 18.79 -2.93
C GLU A 92 13.04 17.90 -3.08
N VAL A 93 11.95 18.39 -3.69
CA VAL A 93 10.75 17.60 -4.01
C VAL A 93 11.11 16.38 -4.87
N ARG A 94 11.86 16.59 -5.97
CA ARG A 94 12.30 15.49 -6.84
C ARG A 94 13.08 14.45 -6.05
N GLN A 95 13.97 14.88 -5.16
CA GLN A 95 14.76 13.96 -4.35
C GLN A 95 13.92 13.20 -3.30
N ILE A 96 12.96 13.87 -2.66
CA ILE A 96 12.00 13.24 -1.73
C ILE A 96 11.22 12.14 -2.45
N ILE A 97 10.67 12.43 -3.63
CA ILE A 97 9.92 11.46 -4.45
C ILE A 97 10.80 10.26 -4.81
N MET A 98 12.05 10.50 -5.26
CA MET A 98 13.00 9.43 -5.55
C MET A 98 13.35 8.59 -4.32
N ASP A 99 13.52 9.21 -3.15
CA ASP A 99 13.86 8.52 -1.91
C ASP A 99 12.68 7.63 -1.42
N ILE A 100 11.44 8.11 -1.56
CA ILE A 100 10.22 7.33 -1.29
C ILE A 100 10.14 6.15 -2.25
N SER A 101 10.24 6.39 -3.56
CA SER A 101 10.17 5.33 -4.59
C SER A 101 11.25 4.26 -4.39
N ALA A 102 12.44 4.64 -3.91
CA ALA A 102 13.56 3.71 -3.77
C ALA A 102 13.44 2.76 -2.57
N ASN A 103 12.61 3.05 -1.54
CA ASN A 103 12.46 2.21 -0.34
C ASN A 103 13.82 1.91 0.37
N ARG A 104 14.65 2.94 0.58
CA ARG A 104 16.02 2.76 1.13
C ARG A 104 16.27 3.40 2.50
N GLY A 105 15.35 4.19 3.01
CA GLY A 105 15.52 4.91 4.26
C GLY A 105 14.27 5.71 4.63
N VAL A 106 14.22 6.19 5.87
CA VAL A 106 13.15 7.10 6.31
C VAL A 106 13.34 8.46 5.64
N VAL A 107 12.25 9.02 5.12
CA VAL A 107 12.20 10.28 4.36
C VAL A 107 11.45 11.32 5.18
N GLU A 108 12.08 12.48 5.39
CA GLU A 108 11.43 13.62 6.02
C GLU A 108 10.82 14.51 4.94
N ILE A 109 9.55 14.89 5.12
CA ILE A 109 8.78 15.69 4.17
C ILE A 109 8.42 17.03 4.83
N PRO A 110 9.12 18.13 4.49
CA PRO A 110 8.92 19.42 5.15
C PRO A 110 7.73 20.21 4.59
N GLY A 111 7.03 20.94 5.46
CA GLY A 111 5.92 21.84 5.10
C GLY A 111 4.60 21.17 4.74
N PHE A 112 4.43 19.88 5.07
CA PHE A 112 3.22 19.10 4.85
C PHE A 112 2.86 18.29 6.09
N LYS A 113 1.58 17.96 6.27
CA LYS A 113 1.10 17.16 7.41
C LYS A 113 0.94 15.67 7.12
N ASN A 114 0.71 15.32 5.85
CA ASN A 114 0.40 13.96 5.43
C ASN A 114 0.63 13.78 3.92
N LEU A 115 0.46 12.54 3.45
CA LEU A 115 0.71 12.19 2.04
C LEU A 115 -0.26 12.91 1.10
N SER A 116 -1.51 13.09 1.49
CA SER A 116 -2.52 13.75 0.67
C SER A 116 -2.13 15.20 0.39
N GLU A 117 -1.72 15.98 1.40
CA GLU A 117 -1.26 17.36 1.20
C GLU A 117 -0.01 17.42 0.30
N PHE A 118 1.01 16.59 0.57
CA PHE A 118 2.25 16.54 -0.22
C PHE A 118 1.96 16.19 -1.68
N SER A 119 1.18 15.14 -1.90
CA SER A 119 0.88 14.63 -3.24
C SER A 119 -0.08 15.52 -4.01
N TYR A 120 -0.91 16.31 -3.33
CA TYR A 120 -1.72 17.35 -3.98
C TYR A 120 -0.84 18.46 -4.54
N ALA A 121 0.09 18.97 -3.73
CA ALA A 121 0.99 20.05 -4.15
C ALA A 121 1.97 19.64 -5.26
N HIS A 122 2.34 18.36 -5.32
CA HIS A 122 3.35 17.83 -6.24
C HIS A 122 2.83 16.70 -7.14
N ARG A 123 1.54 16.77 -7.49
CA ARG A 123 0.86 15.73 -8.28
C ARG A 123 1.59 15.40 -9.58
N ASN A 124 2.08 16.42 -10.28
CA ASN A 124 2.69 16.25 -11.60
C ASN A 124 4.08 15.60 -11.48
N GLU A 125 4.88 16.03 -10.50
CA GLU A 125 6.20 15.46 -10.24
C GLU A 125 6.11 14.00 -9.79
N ILE A 126 5.12 13.67 -8.95
CA ILE A 126 4.89 12.28 -8.53
C ILE A 126 4.43 11.46 -9.73
N GLN A 127 3.41 11.91 -10.47
CA GLN A 127 2.92 11.19 -11.66
C GLN A 127 4.05 10.90 -12.66
N GLN A 128 4.87 11.91 -12.96
CA GLN A 128 6.02 11.75 -13.84
C GLN A 128 6.99 10.70 -13.32
N ALA A 129 7.28 10.70 -12.02
CA ALA A 129 8.18 9.69 -11.43
C ALA A 129 7.60 8.27 -11.48
N LEU A 130 6.29 8.10 -11.36
CA LEU A 130 5.63 6.78 -11.49
C LEU A 130 5.70 6.27 -12.94
N GLU A 131 5.50 7.16 -13.93
CA GLU A 131 5.63 6.85 -15.36
C GLU A 131 7.07 6.51 -15.74
N GLU A 132 8.05 7.29 -15.27
CA GLU A 132 9.48 7.00 -15.44
C GLU A 132 9.84 5.65 -14.81
N GLY A 133 9.31 5.35 -13.61
CA GLY A 133 9.46 4.05 -12.96
C GLY A 133 8.90 2.89 -13.80
N GLN A 134 7.72 3.06 -14.39
CA GLN A 134 7.11 2.07 -15.30
C GLN A 134 7.98 1.76 -16.50
N ILE A 135 8.58 2.77 -17.12
CA ILE A 135 9.45 2.61 -18.29
C ILE A 135 10.72 1.85 -17.91
N VAL A 136 11.38 2.25 -16.81
CA VAL A 136 12.64 1.63 -16.37
C VAL A 136 12.44 0.17 -15.97
N ASP A 137 11.42 -0.13 -15.15
CA ASP A 137 11.13 -1.50 -14.73
C ASP A 137 10.56 -2.34 -15.88
N GLY A 138 9.81 -1.72 -16.80
CA GLY A 138 9.25 -2.39 -17.97
C GLY A 138 10.25 -2.72 -19.07
N GLY A 139 11.27 -1.88 -19.25
CA GLY A 139 12.34 -2.12 -20.20
C GLY A 139 13.43 -3.08 -19.69
N LEU A 140 13.60 -3.22 -18.36
CA LEU A 140 14.73 -3.96 -17.78
C LEU A 140 14.35 -5.15 -16.87
N MET A 141 13.17 -5.16 -16.23
CA MET A 141 12.88 -6.07 -15.11
C MET A 141 11.63 -6.95 -15.27
N PHE A 142 10.83 -6.78 -16.34
CA PHE A 142 9.63 -7.60 -16.67
C PHE A 142 8.63 -7.79 -15.50
N GLY A 143 8.69 -6.96 -14.46
CA GLY A 143 7.95 -7.17 -13.21
C GLY A 143 6.44 -7.05 -13.40
N TRP A 144 5.99 -6.03 -14.14
CA TRP A 144 4.59 -5.91 -14.53
C TRP A 144 4.21 -6.96 -15.59
N VAL A 145 5.12 -7.29 -16.54
CA VAL A 145 4.89 -8.31 -17.58
C VAL A 145 4.48 -9.66 -16.97
N ARG A 146 5.17 -10.12 -15.93
CA ARG A 146 4.79 -11.35 -15.19
C ARG A 146 3.44 -11.24 -14.49
N GLY A 147 3.05 -10.03 -14.09
CA GLY A 147 1.73 -9.72 -13.53
C GLY A 147 0.61 -9.76 -14.56
N VAL A 148 0.91 -9.55 -15.85
CA VAL A 148 -0.05 -9.60 -16.97
C VAL A 148 -0.18 -10.99 -17.58
N THR A 149 0.92 -11.75 -17.65
CA THR A 149 0.99 -12.99 -18.43
C THR A 149 0.45 -14.22 -17.68
N GLY A 150 -0.47 -14.03 -16.74
CA GLY A 150 -1.00 -15.11 -15.91
C GLY A 150 -2.41 -15.54 -16.26
N ASN A 151 -2.84 -16.64 -15.66
CA ASN A 151 -4.21 -17.12 -15.80
C ASN A 151 -5.17 -16.20 -15.04
N HIS A 152 -6.28 -15.83 -15.67
CA HIS A 152 -7.37 -15.07 -15.04
C HIS A 152 -8.33 -15.96 -14.23
N SER A 153 -8.10 -17.28 -14.22
CA SER A 153 -8.79 -18.27 -13.38
C SER A 153 -7.83 -19.40 -13.04
N ILE A 154 -7.85 -19.90 -11.81
CA ILE A 154 -6.99 -21.00 -11.34
C ILE A 154 -7.82 -22.03 -10.56
N PRO A 155 -7.34 -23.28 -10.38
CA PRO A 155 -8.05 -24.28 -9.59
C PRO A 155 -8.37 -23.75 -8.18
N ALA A 156 -9.59 -24.03 -7.68
CA ALA A 156 -10.05 -23.51 -6.40
C ALA A 156 -9.12 -23.85 -5.22
N ALA A 157 -8.51 -25.04 -5.24
CA ALA A 157 -7.53 -25.45 -4.24
C ALA A 157 -6.26 -24.58 -4.26
N GLU A 158 -5.80 -24.17 -5.44
CA GLU A 158 -4.65 -23.27 -5.59
C GLU A 158 -5.01 -21.85 -5.14
N MET A 159 -6.18 -21.35 -5.53
CA MET A 159 -6.68 -20.04 -5.07
C MET A 159 -6.78 -19.99 -3.55
N LYS A 160 -7.32 -21.05 -2.93
CA LYS A 160 -7.39 -21.19 -1.47
C LYS A 160 -6.01 -21.12 -0.84
N LYS A 161 -5.04 -21.87 -1.36
CA LYS A 161 -3.67 -21.85 -0.87
C LYS A 161 -3.07 -20.44 -0.92
N ARG A 162 -3.25 -19.71 -2.03
CA ARG A 162 -2.77 -18.32 -2.16
C ARG A 162 -3.40 -17.39 -1.12
N MET A 163 -4.71 -17.53 -0.88
CA MET A 163 -5.42 -16.75 0.13
C MET A 163 -5.00 -17.08 1.57
N ASP A 164 -4.78 -18.36 1.88
CA ASP A 164 -4.26 -18.80 3.17
C ASP A 164 -2.86 -18.22 3.42
N GLU A 165 -1.98 -18.25 2.42
CA GLU A 165 -0.62 -17.68 2.53
C GLU A 165 -0.65 -16.15 2.67
N LEU A 166 -1.51 -15.47 1.89
CA LEU A 166 -1.73 -14.02 2.02
C LEU A 166 -2.22 -13.65 3.43
N TYR A 167 -3.17 -14.41 3.98
CA TYR A 167 -3.68 -14.20 5.33
C TYR A 167 -2.56 -14.29 6.38
N VAL A 168 -1.65 -15.27 6.24
CA VAL A 168 -0.48 -15.38 7.13
C VAL A 168 0.39 -14.13 7.07
N GLU A 169 0.67 -13.59 5.88
CA GLU A 169 1.45 -12.36 5.73
C GLU A 169 0.74 -11.15 6.38
N VAL A 170 -0.53 -10.93 6.04
CA VAL A 170 -1.31 -9.80 6.55
C VAL A 170 -1.47 -9.89 8.07
N SER A 171 -1.66 -11.09 8.63
CA SER A 171 -1.77 -11.31 10.08
C SER A 171 -0.52 -10.89 10.85
N LYS A 172 0.67 -10.93 10.22
CA LYS A 172 1.94 -10.45 10.79
C LYS A 172 2.09 -8.94 10.74
N GLY A 173 1.13 -8.22 10.16
CA GLY A 173 1.19 -6.76 9.97
C GLY A 173 1.89 -6.31 8.70
N ILE A 174 2.20 -7.24 7.80
CA ILE A 174 2.73 -6.91 6.48
C ILE A 174 1.57 -6.44 5.61
N ILE A 175 1.76 -5.36 4.87
CA ILE A 175 0.79 -4.86 3.89
C ILE A 175 1.32 -5.22 2.51
N PRO A 176 0.93 -6.38 1.95
CA PRO A 176 1.41 -6.81 0.65
C PRO A 176 0.73 -6.05 -0.47
N TYR A 177 1.42 -5.94 -1.60
CA TYR A 177 0.83 -5.54 -2.86
C TYR A 177 0.46 -6.79 -3.66
N GLN A 178 -0.70 -6.74 -4.31
CA GLN A 178 -1.13 -7.80 -5.22
C GLN A 178 -1.28 -7.21 -6.61
N MET A 179 -0.73 -7.91 -7.59
CA MET A 179 -1.10 -7.73 -8.99
C MET A 179 -2.38 -8.51 -9.25
N LEU A 180 -3.25 -7.97 -10.08
CA LEU A 180 -4.46 -8.63 -10.53
C LEU A 180 -4.29 -9.07 -11.98
N GLN A 181 -4.37 -10.37 -12.19
CA GLN A 181 -4.42 -11.00 -13.51
C GLN A 181 -5.86 -10.93 -13.99
N ILE A 182 -6.15 -9.95 -14.86
CA ILE A 182 -7.49 -9.63 -15.37
C ILE A 182 -7.55 -9.95 -16.86
N GLU A 183 -8.63 -10.58 -17.31
CA GLU A 183 -8.82 -10.86 -18.73
C GLU A 183 -8.94 -9.56 -19.55
N GLY A 184 -8.13 -9.43 -20.60
CA GLY A 184 -8.18 -8.28 -21.53
C GLY A 184 -7.59 -6.96 -21.00
N ILE A 185 -7.05 -6.92 -19.77
CA ILE A 185 -6.43 -5.71 -19.19
C ILE A 185 -4.94 -5.95 -18.91
N THR A 186 -4.11 -4.95 -19.21
CA THR A 186 -2.65 -5.05 -19.18
C THR A 186 -2.04 -5.17 -17.78
N ALA A 187 -2.74 -4.88 -16.69
CA ALA A 187 -2.45 -5.26 -15.29
C ALA A 187 -3.10 -4.24 -14.35
N HIS A 188 -3.55 -4.70 -13.19
CA HIS A 188 -3.95 -3.83 -12.09
C HIS A 188 -3.25 -4.21 -10.79
N ALA A 189 -3.21 -3.31 -9.81
CA ALA A 189 -2.64 -3.59 -8.52
C ALA A 189 -3.37 -2.88 -7.37
N TRP A 190 -3.38 -3.53 -6.21
CA TRP A 190 -3.87 -2.97 -4.96
C TRP A 190 -2.96 -3.34 -3.78
N LEU A 191 -3.19 -2.70 -2.63
CA LEU A 191 -2.61 -3.07 -1.34
C LEU A 191 -3.65 -3.80 -0.49
N VAL A 192 -3.26 -4.90 0.16
CA VAL A 192 -4.13 -5.59 1.13
C VAL A 192 -3.80 -5.06 2.52
N VAL A 193 -4.66 -4.18 3.03
CA VAL A 193 -4.45 -3.46 4.29
C VAL A 193 -4.81 -4.31 5.50
N ASP A 194 -5.89 -5.08 5.42
CA ASP A 194 -6.31 -5.99 6.49
C ASP A 194 -6.97 -7.25 5.92
N MET A 195 -7.04 -8.30 6.71
CA MET A 195 -7.76 -9.53 6.36
C MET A 195 -8.44 -10.14 7.57
N LYS A 196 -9.70 -10.54 7.38
CA LYS A 196 -10.51 -11.24 8.38
C LYS A 196 -10.93 -12.59 7.85
N ARG A 197 -10.69 -13.64 8.63
CA ARG A 197 -11.17 -14.99 8.33
C ARG A 197 -12.69 -15.07 8.55
N THR A 198 -13.40 -15.73 7.64
CA THR A 198 -14.83 -16.05 7.77
C THR A 198 -15.01 -17.56 8.00
N ALA A 199 -16.26 -18.03 8.08
CA ALA A 199 -16.55 -19.46 8.19
C ALA A 199 -16.08 -20.27 6.96
N ASN A 200 -16.01 -19.63 5.79
CA ASN A 200 -15.77 -20.27 4.50
C ASN A 200 -14.80 -19.47 3.61
N GLY A 201 -13.87 -18.71 4.18
CA GLY A 201 -12.92 -17.90 3.38
C GLY A 201 -12.40 -16.66 4.11
N TYR A 202 -12.32 -15.55 3.39
CA TYR A 202 -11.70 -14.30 3.85
C TYR A 202 -12.45 -13.06 3.36
N ILE A 203 -12.42 -12.01 4.19
CA ILE A 203 -12.71 -10.64 3.79
C ILE A 203 -11.39 -9.88 3.80
N LEU A 204 -10.99 -9.38 2.64
CA LEU A 204 -9.80 -8.56 2.44
C LEU A 204 -10.24 -7.09 2.46
N THR A 205 -9.58 -6.26 3.24
CA THR A 205 -9.71 -4.79 3.13
C THR A 205 -8.58 -4.31 2.23
N VAL A 206 -8.92 -3.73 1.08
CA VAL A 206 -7.95 -3.35 0.04
C VAL A 206 -7.93 -1.84 -0.17
N HIS A 207 -6.75 -1.30 -0.45
CA HIS A 207 -6.57 0.03 -1.04
C HIS A 207 -6.22 -0.13 -2.52
N ASP A 208 -7.13 0.29 -3.38
CA ASP A 208 -6.99 0.25 -4.83
C ASP A 208 -6.65 1.65 -5.36
N SER A 209 -5.57 1.75 -6.13
CA SER A 209 -5.10 3.01 -6.74
C SER A 209 -6.12 3.72 -7.65
N ASN A 210 -7.16 3.04 -8.12
CA ASN A 210 -8.25 3.61 -8.92
C ASN A 210 -9.35 4.26 -8.08
N TYR A 211 -9.39 3.99 -6.77
CA TYR A 211 -10.44 4.49 -5.87
C TYR A 211 -9.86 5.26 -4.69
N LYS A 212 -10.72 6.02 -4.01
CA LYS A 212 -10.37 6.68 -2.74
C LYS A 212 -10.81 5.83 -1.57
N GLY A 213 -9.98 5.77 -0.54
CA GLY A 213 -10.24 4.99 0.66
C GLY A 213 -9.91 3.51 0.46
N THR A 214 -10.52 2.70 1.33
CA THR A 214 -10.43 1.24 1.27
C THR A 214 -11.82 0.64 1.13
N TYR A 215 -11.89 -0.57 0.60
CA TYR A 215 -13.13 -1.34 0.51
C TYR A 215 -12.86 -2.82 0.74
N ASN A 216 -13.94 -3.59 0.91
CA ASN A 216 -13.84 -5.01 1.20
C ASN A 216 -14.02 -5.85 -0.07
N VAL A 217 -13.12 -6.80 -0.26
CA VAL A 217 -13.17 -7.84 -1.28
C VAL A 217 -13.39 -9.18 -0.59
N VAL A 218 -14.32 -9.99 -1.09
CA VAL A 218 -14.68 -11.26 -0.47
C VAL A 218 -14.09 -12.42 -1.26
N TYR A 219 -13.40 -13.32 -0.55
CA TYR A 219 -13.03 -14.64 -1.04
C TYR A 219 -13.84 -15.70 -0.29
N SER A 220 -14.42 -16.64 -1.01
CA SER A 220 -15.07 -17.85 -0.47
C SER A 220 -14.41 -19.10 -1.03
N ASP A 221 -14.32 -20.14 -0.21
CA ASP A 221 -13.82 -21.45 -0.60
C ASP A 221 -14.60 -21.96 -1.83
N GLY A 222 -13.87 -22.51 -2.81
CA GLY A 222 -14.43 -22.92 -4.10
C GLY A 222 -14.28 -21.87 -5.21
N MET A 223 -13.98 -20.61 -4.89
CA MET A 223 -13.68 -19.59 -5.90
C MET A 223 -12.38 -19.89 -6.65
N THR A 224 -12.41 -19.71 -7.98
CA THR A 224 -11.27 -19.85 -8.89
C THR A 224 -10.63 -18.51 -9.26
N GLN A 225 -11.33 -17.41 -8.96
CA GLN A 225 -10.93 -16.01 -9.14
C GLN A 225 -11.76 -15.14 -8.17
N LEU A 226 -11.33 -13.90 -7.94
CA LEU A 226 -12.12 -12.92 -7.20
C LEU A 226 -13.24 -12.35 -8.09
N SER A 227 -14.37 -12.01 -7.49
CA SER A 227 -15.45 -11.33 -8.20
C SER A 227 -15.03 -9.92 -8.64
N ASP A 228 -14.29 -9.21 -7.79
CA ASP A 228 -13.65 -7.94 -8.13
C ASP A 228 -12.68 -8.12 -9.30
N TYR A 229 -12.94 -7.35 -10.37
CA TYR A 229 -12.21 -7.40 -11.64
C TYR A 229 -12.15 -8.77 -12.31
N GLN A 230 -12.92 -9.77 -11.86
CA GLN A 230 -12.81 -11.15 -12.34
C GLN A 230 -11.34 -11.65 -12.33
N ALA A 231 -10.61 -11.30 -11.27
CA ALA A 231 -9.16 -11.38 -11.26
C ALA A 231 -8.60 -12.55 -10.44
N VAL A 232 -7.47 -13.08 -10.87
CA VAL A 232 -6.60 -13.90 -10.01
C VAL A 232 -5.53 -12.98 -9.39
N PRO A 233 -5.52 -12.82 -8.06
CA PRO A 233 -4.49 -12.05 -7.42
C PRO A 233 -3.18 -12.84 -7.35
N TYR A 234 -2.10 -12.13 -7.63
CA TYR A 234 -0.74 -12.59 -7.45
C TYR A 234 -0.04 -11.68 -6.45
N THR A 235 0.15 -12.20 -5.24
CA THR A 235 0.90 -11.50 -4.20
C THR A 235 2.37 -11.53 -4.56
N SER A 236 2.94 -10.35 -4.80
CA SER A 236 4.37 -10.28 -5.03
C SER A 236 5.10 -10.45 -3.70
N ARG A 237 5.71 -11.61 -3.52
CA ARG A 237 6.50 -11.93 -2.33
C ARG A 237 7.90 -11.38 -2.45
N ASN A 238 8.05 -10.06 -2.51
CA ASN A 238 9.39 -9.49 -2.42
C ASN A 238 9.81 -9.40 -0.95
N MET A 239 10.19 -10.54 -0.35
CA MET A 239 10.74 -10.59 1.01
C MET A 239 11.92 -9.62 1.18
N MET A 240 12.67 -9.34 0.10
CA MET A 240 13.75 -8.37 0.07
C MET A 240 13.26 -6.93 0.28
N ASP A 241 12.07 -6.58 -0.23
CA ASP A 241 11.47 -5.26 0.01
C ASP A 241 11.02 -5.10 1.46
N TYR A 242 10.56 -6.17 2.11
CA TYR A 242 10.20 -6.07 3.53
C TYR A 242 11.44 -5.93 4.42
N ALA A 243 12.50 -6.69 4.13
CA ALA A 243 13.77 -6.56 4.83
C ALA A 243 14.40 -5.16 4.69
N SER A 244 14.19 -4.47 3.56
CA SER A 244 14.65 -3.09 3.39
C SER A 244 13.90 -2.12 4.29
N TYR A 245 12.58 -2.29 4.48
CA TYR A 245 11.80 -1.51 5.45
C TYR A 245 12.31 -1.71 6.88
N GLU A 246 12.51 -2.97 7.30
CA GLU A 246 13.04 -3.27 8.64
C GLU A 246 14.43 -2.66 8.85
N THR A 247 15.27 -2.69 7.82
CA THR A 247 16.61 -2.09 7.85
C THR A 247 16.54 -0.57 7.95
N ALA A 248 15.68 0.07 7.16
CA ALA A 248 15.45 1.51 7.20
C ALA A 248 14.93 1.94 8.58
N LEU A 249 13.93 1.23 9.10
CA LEU A 249 13.36 1.46 10.43
C LEU A 249 14.43 1.34 11.52
N LYS A 250 15.20 0.24 11.51
CA LYS A 250 16.27 -0.01 12.48
C LYS A 250 17.32 1.10 12.45
N ASN A 251 17.76 1.51 11.26
CA ASN A 251 18.75 2.58 11.11
C ASN A 251 18.22 3.91 11.62
N PHE A 252 17.00 4.27 11.26
CA PHE A 252 16.40 5.53 11.67
C PHE A 252 16.11 5.56 13.18
N CYS A 253 15.45 4.54 13.73
CA CYS A 253 15.09 4.53 15.15
C CYS A 253 16.32 4.44 16.05
N LYS A 254 17.33 3.63 15.72
CA LYS A 254 18.54 3.51 16.54
C LYS A 254 19.54 4.64 16.33
N ARG A 255 19.72 5.11 15.10
CA ARG A 255 20.84 6.02 14.74
C ARG A 255 20.40 7.38 14.23
N GLY A 256 19.11 7.56 13.92
CA GLY A 256 18.58 8.79 13.31
C GLY A 256 18.91 8.93 11.83
N PHE A 257 19.36 7.87 11.15
CA PHE A 257 19.79 7.95 9.76
C PHE A 257 18.58 7.95 8.81
N THR A 258 18.45 9.02 8.04
CA THR A 258 17.45 9.23 7.00
C THR A 258 17.94 8.71 5.63
N ALA A 259 17.07 8.67 4.63
CA ALA A 259 17.44 8.39 3.25
C ALA A 259 18.52 9.37 2.73
N LYS A 260 18.45 10.65 3.15
CA LYS A 260 19.45 11.68 2.83
C LYS A 260 20.82 11.33 3.38
N ASP A 261 20.91 10.89 4.64
CA ASP A 261 22.18 10.48 5.27
C ASP A 261 22.79 9.27 4.58
N LEU A 262 21.95 8.28 4.25
CA LEU A 262 22.37 7.07 3.56
C LEU A 262 22.91 7.39 2.15
N ARG A 263 22.27 8.29 1.41
CA ARG A 263 22.76 8.78 0.11
C ARG A 263 24.12 9.47 0.24
N ALA A 264 24.25 10.40 1.18
CA ALA A 264 25.50 11.13 1.41
C ALA A 264 26.66 10.21 1.83
N SER A 265 26.37 9.09 2.50
CA SER A 265 27.40 8.10 2.86
C SER A 265 27.92 7.30 1.66
N ARG A 266 27.11 7.13 0.60
CA ARG A 266 27.47 6.38 -0.61
C ARG A 266 28.29 7.20 -1.58
N SER A 267 28.04 8.51 -1.68
CA SER A 267 28.80 9.41 -2.54
C SER A 267 30.24 9.65 -2.08
N LYS A 268 30.60 9.18 -0.89
CA LYS A 268 31.96 9.27 -0.32
C LYS A 268 32.78 7.98 -0.48
N ARG A 269 32.21 6.94 -1.09
CA ARG A 269 32.90 5.69 -1.44
C ARG A 269 33.20 5.67 -2.92
#